data_AF-X1KWJ3-F1
#
_entry.id   AF-X1KWJ3-F1
#
_cell.length_a   1.000
_cell.length_b   1.000
_cell.length_c   1.000
_cell.angle_alpha   90.00
_cell.angle_beta   90.00
_cell.angle_gamma   90.00
#
_symmetry.space_group_name_H-M   'P 1'
#
loop_
_entity.id
_entity.type
_entity.pdbx_description
1 polymer ?
#
loop_
_entity_poly.entity_id
_entity_poly.type
_entity_poly.pdbx_seq_one_letter_code
_entity_poly.pdbx_strand_id
1 'polypeptide(L)'
;MGRVSLKAATLYDRMWINSDDQGRLPGDPDEIKYTACPNLPDISKGDIPDLLKELEAQGLLKVFSTSRHTAIQMLDWWEVQKLQWAYPSPYPPPPGWTD
;
A
#
# COMPACT_ATOMS: atom_id res chain seq x y z
N MET A 1 -13.77 8.14 -4.09
CA MET A 1 -13.51 6.73 -3.73
C MET A 1 -14.69 5.89 -4.17
N GLY A 2 -14.45 4.88 -5.01
CA GLY A 2 -15.44 3.85 -5.35
C GLY A 2 -15.85 3.03 -4.13
N ARG A 3 -16.81 2.10 -4.30
CA ARG A 3 -17.40 1.27 -3.25
C ARG A 3 -16.38 0.27 -2.67
N VAL A 4 -15.51 0.73 -1.79
CA VAL A 4 -14.73 -0.15 -0.91
C VAL A 4 -15.39 -0.23 0.47
N SER A 5 -15.14 -1.33 1.18
CA SER A 5 -15.54 -1.52 2.56
C SER A 5 -14.90 -0.47 3.46
N LEU A 6 -15.54 -0.18 4.60
CA LEU A 6 -14.99 0.76 5.58
C LEU A 6 -13.61 0.31 6.09
N LYS A 7 -13.40 -1.02 6.21
CA LYS A 7 -12.10 -1.59 6.59
C LYS A 7 -11.04 -1.34 5.51
N ALA A 8 -11.37 -1.54 4.24
CA ALA A 8 -10.46 -1.27 3.14
C ALA A 8 -10.11 0.22 3.03
N ALA A 9 -11.10 1.11 3.12
CA ALA A 9 -10.87 2.55 3.17
C ALA A 9 -9.95 2.94 4.32
N THR A 10 -10.23 2.45 5.53
CA THR A 10 -9.40 2.70 6.72
C THR A 10 -7.98 2.18 6.54
N LEU A 11 -7.80 0.99 5.97
CA LEU A 11 -6.49 0.42 5.70
C LEU A 11 -5.73 1.26 4.67
N TYR A 12 -6.39 1.69 3.59
CA TYR A 12 -5.80 2.52 2.54
C TYR A 12 -5.26 3.85 3.09
N ASP A 13 -6.08 4.59 3.84
CA ASP A 13 -5.67 5.86 4.44
C ASP A 13 -4.46 5.69 5.37
N ARG A 14 -4.43 4.58 6.13
CA ARG A 14 -3.32 4.25 7.03
C ARG A 14 -2.05 3.85 6.28
N MET A 15 -2.18 3.08 5.20
CA MET A 15 -1.07 2.72 4.33
C MET A 15 -0.47 3.97 3.68
N TRP A 16 -1.30 4.89 3.18
CA TRP A 16 -0.88 6.14 2.58
C TRP A 16 0.12 6.93 3.45
N ILE A 17 -0.17 7.03 4.75
CA ILE A 17 0.66 7.79 5.71
C ILE A 17 1.99 7.07 6.01
N ASN A 18 2.05 5.76 5.81
CA ASN A 18 3.23 4.94 6.10
C ASN A 18 4.06 4.61 4.85
N SER A 19 3.62 5.03 3.66
CA SER A 19 4.38 4.85 2.43
C SER A 19 5.69 5.62 2.47
N ASP A 20 6.71 5.07 1.83
CA ASP A 20 7.96 5.80 1.58
C ASP A 20 7.77 6.94 0.56
N ASP A 21 8.84 7.69 0.31
CA ASP A 21 8.82 8.85 -0.59
C ASP A 21 8.40 8.51 -2.05
N GLN A 22 8.40 7.23 -2.43
CA GLN A 22 7.97 6.76 -3.75
C GLN A 22 6.62 6.01 -3.72
N GLY A 23 5.89 6.10 -2.60
CA GLY A 23 4.57 5.50 -2.48
C GLY A 23 4.60 3.99 -2.29
N ARG A 24 5.69 3.43 -1.76
CA ARG A 24 5.86 1.99 -1.57
C ARG A 24 5.84 1.55 -0.12
N LEU A 25 5.41 0.30 0.05
CA LEU A 25 5.20 -0.38 1.34
C LEU A 25 5.51 -1.88 1.22
N PRO A 26 5.80 -2.58 2.33
CA PRO A 26 5.80 -4.03 2.35
C PRO A 26 4.41 -4.59 2.04
N GLY A 27 4.38 -5.71 1.33
CA GLY A 27 3.16 -6.44 0.97
C GLY A 27 2.81 -7.59 1.90
N ASP A 28 3.65 -7.86 2.92
CA ASP A 28 3.42 -8.92 3.89
C ASP A 28 2.30 -8.53 4.88
N PRO A 29 1.28 -9.38 5.11
CA PRO A 29 0.18 -9.05 6.01
C PRO A 29 0.58 -8.78 7.46
N ASP A 30 1.58 -9.50 8.00
CA ASP A 30 2.05 -9.27 9.37
C ASP A 30 2.77 -7.90 9.46
N GLU A 31 3.59 -7.55 8.45
CA GLU A 31 4.24 -6.24 8.38
C GLU A 31 3.24 -5.10 8.18
N ILE A 32 2.26 -5.23 7.28
CA ILE A 32 1.21 -4.22 7.06
C ILE A 32 0.38 -4.03 8.33
N LYS A 33 0.04 -5.13 9.02
CA LYS A 33 -0.70 -5.06 10.27
C LYS A 33 0.08 -4.26 11.31
N TYR A 34 1.36 -4.54 11.44
CA TYR A 34 2.24 -3.88 12.41
C TYR A 34 2.48 -2.41 12.09
N THR A 35 2.68 -2.06 10.82
CA THR A 35 3.05 -0.71 10.38
C THR A 35 1.84 0.22 10.23
N ALA A 36 0.82 -0.21 9.47
CA ALA A 36 -0.31 0.66 9.12
C ALA A 36 -1.42 0.65 10.17
N CYS A 37 -1.70 -0.50 10.79
CA CYS A 37 -2.86 -0.65 11.67
C CYS A 37 -2.62 -1.42 12.99
N PRO A 38 -1.52 -1.17 13.75
CA PRO A 38 -1.17 -2.00 14.91
C PRO A 38 -2.25 -2.02 16.00
N ASN A 39 -2.90 -0.88 16.23
CA ASN A 39 -3.89 -0.70 17.30
C ASN A 39 -5.35 -0.75 16.83
N LEU A 40 -5.63 -1.32 15.64
CA LEU A 40 -6.99 -1.50 15.13
C LEU A 40 -7.44 -2.95 15.29
N PRO A 41 -8.14 -3.33 16.37
CA PRO A 41 -8.54 -4.71 16.61
C PRO A 41 -9.50 -5.25 15.54
N ASP A 42 -10.28 -4.38 14.91
CA ASP A 42 -11.25 -4.75 13.87
C ASP A 42 -10.62 -5.15 12.53
N ILE A 43 -9.33 -4.89 12.32
CA ILE A 43 -8.59 -5.33 11.14
C ILE A 43 -7.54 -6.32 11.61
N SER A 44 -7.81 -7.62 11.48
CA SER A 44 -6.83 -8.65 11.77
C SER A 44 -5.85 -8.82 10.62
N LYS A 45 -4.72 -9.47 10.87
CA LYS A 45 -3.78 -9.83 9.80
C LYS A 45 -4.39 -10.76 8.74
N GLY A 46 -5.39 -11.56 9.12
CA GLY A 46 -6.12 -12.44 8.21
C GLY A 46 -7.05 -11.67 7.26
N ASP A 47 -7.49 -10.47 7.64
CA ASP A 47 -8.33 -9.63 6.79
C ASP A 47 -7.52 -8.94 5.67
N ILE A 48 -6.25 -8.62 5.93
CA ILE A 48 -5.42 -7.79 5.04
C ILE A 48 -5.37 -8.31 3.59
N PRO A 49 -5.13 -9.60 3.30
CA PRO A 49 -5.08 -10.08 1.93
C PRO A 49 -6.35 -9.76 1.12
N ASP A 50 -7.53 -9.87 1.72
CA ASP A 50 -8.79 -9.62 1.01
C ASP A 50 -9.08 -8.12 0.89
N LEU A 51 -8.71 -7.32 1.89
CA LEU A 51 -8.77 -5.87 1.81
C LEU A 51 -7.84 -5.33 0.70
N LEU A 52 -6.63 -5.88 0.56
CA LEU A 52 -5.71 -5.50 -0.51
C LEU A 52 -6.26 -5.85 -1.89
N LYS A 53 -6.87 -7.02 -2.06
CA LYS A 53 -7.54 -7.40 -3.32
C LYS A 53 -8.68 -6.43 -3.64
N GLU A 54 -9.47 -6.04 -2.65
CA GLU A 54 -10.55 -5.06 -2.81
C GLU A 54 -10.01 -3.71 -3.31
N LEU A 55 -8.93 -3.21 -2.69
CA LEU A 55 -8.29 -1.95 -3.08
C LEU A 55 -7.64 -2.02 -4.47
N GLU A 56 -6.96 -3.13 -4.78
CA GLU A 56 -6.35 -3.35 -6.09
C GLU A 56 -7.41 -3.46 -7.19
N ALA A 57 -8.54 -4.13 -6.94
CA ALA A 57 -9.66 -4.22 -7.87
C ALA A 57 -10.30 -2.86 -8.19
N GLN A 58 -10.17 -1.88 -7.31
CA GLN A 58 -10.59 -0.49 -7.54
C GLN A 58 -9.49 0.39 -8.16
N GLY A 59 -8.29 -0.16 -8.42
CA GLY A 59 -7.18 0.58 -9.01
C GLY A 59 -6.58 1.64 -8.08
N LEU A 60 -6.72 1.47 -6.76
CA LEU A 60 -6.15 2.40 -5.78
C LEU A 60 -4.68 2.10 -5.45
N LEU A 61 -4.32 0.81 -5.50
CA LEU A 61 -2.97 0.34 -5.27
C LEU A 61 -2.68 -0.86 -6.17
N LYS A 62 -1.41 -1.23 -6.26
CA LYS A 62 -0.96 -2.47 -6.89
C LYS A 62 -0.19 -3.30 -5.89
N VAL A 63 -0.57 -4.56 -5.71
CA VAL A 63 0.26 -5.54 -5.01
C VAL A 63 1.11 -6.26 -6.04
N PHE A 64 2.42 -6.34 -5.81
CA PHE A 64 3.33 -6.98 -6.74
C PHE A 64 4.43 -7.73 -6.00
N SER A 65 4.94 -8.77 -6.64
CA SER A 65 6.06 -9.55 -6.13
C SER A 65 7.33 -9.19 -6.88
N THR A 66 8.39 -9.05 -6.13
CA THR A 66 9.77 -8.92 -6.62
C THR A 66 10.49 -10.24 -6.39
N SER A 67 11.75 -10.35 -6.78
CA SER A 67 12.54 -11.57 -6.53
C SER A 67 12.77 -11.87 -5.04
N ARG A 68 12.53 -10.91 -4.14
CA ARG A 68 12.83 -11.04 -2.70
C ARG A 68 11.64 -10.75 -1.78
N HIS A 69 10.71 -9.90 -2.21
CA HIS A 69 9.64 -9.38 -1.35
C HIS A 69 8.34 -9.20 -2.14
N THR A 70 7.21 -9.33 -1.45
CA THR A 70 5.95 -8.75 -1.91
C THR A 70 5.92 -7.30 -1.43
N ALA A 71 5.51 -6.39 -2.31
CA ALA A 71 5.43 -4.97 -2.05
C ALA A 71 4.11 -4.40 -2.60
N ILE A 72 3.80 -3.18 -2.16
CA ILE A 72 2.63 -2.42 -2.60
C ILE A 72 3.12 -1.11 -3.22
N GLN A 73 2.49 -0.69 -4.32
CA GLN A 73 2.63 0.63 -4.91
C GLN A 73 1.29 1.37 -4.82
N MET A 74 1.30 2.57 -4.24
CA MET A 74 0.16 3.50 -4.30
C MET A 74 0.12 4.13 -5.69
N LEU A 75 -0.99 3.98 -6.42
CA LEU A 75 -1.03 4.24 -7.88
C LEU A 75 -1.15 5.72 -8.24
N ASP A 76 -1.74 6.52 -7.37
CA ASP A 76 -1.91 7.97 -7.50
C ASP A 76 -0.84 8.77 -6.75
N TRP A 77 0.20 8.11 -6.23
CA TRP A 77 1.21 8.75 -5.38
C TRP A 77 1.83 10.00 -6.01
N TRP A 78 2.38 9.88 -7.22
CA TRP A 78 3.05 10.98 -7.92
C TRP A 78 2.08 12.04 -8.47
N GLU A 79 0.80 11.70 -8.59
CA GLU A 79 -0.24 12.69 -8.93
C GLU A 79 -0.55 13.61 -7.74
N VAL A 80 -0.50 13.04 -6.53
CA VAL A 80 -0.88 13.72 -5.28
C VAL A 80 0.33 14.36 -4.59
N GLN A 81 1.44 13.63 -4.45
CA GLN A 81 2.65 14.06 -3.76
C GLN A 81 3.55 14.85 -4.70
N LYS A 82 4.08 15.98 -4.20
CA LYS A 82 4.98 16.88 -4.94
C LYS A 82 6.24 17.16 -4.14
N LEU A 83 6.98 16.10 -3.84
CA LEU A 83 8.22 16.18 -3.10
C LEU A 83 9.28 16.91 -3.92
N GLN A 84 10.04 17.83 -3.30
CA GLN A 84 11.19 18.45 -3.97
C GLN A 84 12.32 17.45 -4.21
N TRP A 85 12.39 16.43 -3.36
CA TRP A 85 13.31 15.30 -3.45
C TRP A 85 12.66 14.08 -2.83
N ALA A 86 12.82 12.92 -3.46
CA ALA A 86 12.30 11.64 -2.97
C ALA A 86 13.45 10.66 -2.73
N TYR A 87 13.55 10.13 -1.51
CA TYR A 87 14.52 9.10 -1.19
C TYR A 87 14.21 7.82 -1.98
N PRO A 88 15.21 7.15 -2.61
CA PRO A 88 14.97 5.91 -3.34
C PRO A 88 14.39 4.82 -2.44
N SER A 89 13.27 4.22 -2.86
CA SER A 89 12.63 3.15 -2.12
C SER A 89 13.54 1.92 -1.98
N PRO A 90 13.56 1.23 -0.82
CA PRO A 90 14.19 -0.07 -0.69
C PRO A 90 13.45 -1.17 -1.46
N TYR A 91 12.19 -0.92 -1.87
CA TYR A 91 11.39 -1.82 -2.69
C TYR A 91 11.52 -1.39 -4.16
N PRO A 92 11.93 -2.29 -5.08
CA PRO A 92 12.02 -1.92 -6.49
C PRO A 92 10.62 -1.63 -7.07
N PRO A 93 10.52 -0.79 -8.11
CA PRO A 93 9.26 -0.46 -8.75
C PRO A 93 8.56 -1.71 -9.33
N PRO A 94 7.22 -1.69 -9.43
CA PRO A 94 6.51 -2.71 -10.20
C PRO A 94 6.93 -2.67 -11.68
N PRO A 95 6.82 -3.81 -12.42
CA PRO A 95 7.15 -3.84 -13.84
C PRO A 95 6.40 -2.77 -14.64
N GLY A 96 7.13 -1.96 -15.40
CA GLY A 96 6.56 -0.88 -16.21
C GLY A 96 6.26 0.42 -15.46
N TRP A 97 6.59 0.51 -14.16
CA TRP A 97 6.44 1.73 -13.37
C TRP A 97 7.64 2.66 -13.53
N THR A 98 7.38 3.96 -13.52
CA THR A 98 8.39 5.02 -13.55
C THR A 98 8.05 6.03 -12.46
N ASP A 99 9.03 6.36 -11.62
CA ASP A 99 8.91 7.36 -10.56
C ASP A 99 9.08 8.79 -11.08
#